data_AF-A0AAN1WEG1-F1
#
_entry.id   AF-A0AAN1WEG1-F1
#
_cell.length_a   1.000
_cell.length_b   1.000
_cell.length_c   1.000
_cell.angle_alpha   90.00
_cell.angle_beta   90.00
_cell.angle_gamma   90.00
#
_symmetry.space_group_name_H-M   'P 1'
#
loop_
_entity.id
_entity.type
_entity.pdbx_description
1 polymer ?
#
loop_
_entity_poly.entity_id
_entity_poly.type
_entity_poly.pdbx_seq_one_letter_code
_entity_poly.pdbx_strand_id
1 'polypeptide(L)'
;MNMQQTVDTHSSTSAIADLDGNLSAEDYLKHVDGEIKAFENSQNKGEATEHWRDKNPTTFTASQRAHTTVLHAGLTMAHDLFIQSAFRGLGYKVEAMEVPDTDALQFGREFGNRGQCNPTYFTVGNLVKKLKQMEASGISKEDIITKYLFATAGSCGPCRFGTYVTEYRKALRDAGFEGFRVILFQQSGGAKQATGEDLGLKIDSKFFLTFGKAVIIGDILNALMYRIRPYEVNEGETNAVIANAKQRIAKAFETRKGLWKALWQTRKELAKIKVDKSQIKPRVAIIGEFWAMTTEGDGNYKMQGFLEKEGAEVEIQLVTNWILYLFWSAKYDTLQRLKLRGTDKNLKHDTKGSKFALEGVSIRKRLWGLKAVELYVRGLFWTASKVVGLRDYHLPDMDHIAEISHAFYDNNLRGGEGHMEVGKLIHNVVDNTMTMTLSIKPFGCMPSSAVSDGVQSLITEMFPQAIFLPIETNGDGAVNVYSRVQMQLFKAKQSAEKEVMAVLEKAGISKEQFEQQLSNSNINTPLHRSPHAGSCSVVDVASELSSNTGLLTRLRNRLRRTLSTENAQKQTLGIVANVSRSYKNRHKGQTEDVVKIVSPV
;
A
#
# COMPACT_ATOMS: atom_id res chain seq x y z
N MET A 1 24.66 -37.53 13.19
CA MET A 1 24.32 -38.92 13.57
C MET A 1 23.13 -39.33 12.71
N ASN A 2 23.33 -40.30 11.83
CA ASN A 2 22.35 -40.76 10.84
C ASN A 2 21.04 -41.18 11.49
N MET A 3 19.92 -40.64 10.99
CA MET A 3 18.64 -41.33 11.02
C MET A 3 17.90 -40.98 9.73
N GLN A 4 18.21 -41.76 8.70
CA GLN A 4 17.39 -41.90 7.51
C GLN A 4 16.15 -42.67 7.96
N GLN A 5 15.05 -41.96 8.27
CA GLN A 5 13.74 -42.60 8.33
C GLN A 5 13.31 -42.84 6.88
N THR A 6 13.64 -44.04 6.38
CA THR A 6 12.91 -44.67 5.30
C THR A 6 11.45 -44.72 5.70
N VAL A 7 10.62 -43.91 5.04
CA VAL A 7 9.17 -44.09 5.06
C VAL A 7 8.92 -45.39 4.30
N ASP A 8 8.62 -46.47 5.03
CA ASP A 8 8.09 -47.69 4.44
C ASP A 8 6.74 -47.36 3.80
N THR A 9 6.76 -47.07 2.50
CA THR A 9 5.56 -46.89 1.67
C THR A 9 4.89 -48.21 1.30
N HIS A 10 5.34 -49.34 1.86
CA HIS A 10 4.87 -50.67 1.51
C HIS A 10 3.82 -51.28 2.46
N SER A 11 3.43 -50.62 3.55
CA SER A 11 2.44 -51.19 4.49
C SER A 11 1.00 -50.66 4.36
N SER A 12 0.76 -49.63 3.54
CA SER A 12 -0.59 -49.03 3.39
C SER A 12 -1.34 -49.49 2.14
N THR A 13 -0.68 -50.16 1.19
CA THR A 13 -1.34 -50.76 0.02
C THR A 13 -1.91 -52.15 0.29
N SER A 14 -1.63 -52.77 1.44
CA SER A 14 -2.13 -54.12 1.76
C SER A 14 -3.53 -54.15 2.38
N ALA A 15 -4.12 -53.02 2.76
CA ALA A 15 -5.45 -52.99 3.40
C ALA A 15 -6.62 -52.85 2.43
N ILE A 16 -6.39 -52.39 1.19
CA ILE A 16 -7.45 -52.25 0.17
C ILE A 16 -7.70 -53.58 -0.58
N ALA A 17 -6.78 -54.55 -0.46
CA ALA A 17 -6.84 -55.79 -1.23
C ALA A 17 -7.84 -56.85 -0.69
N ASP A 18 -8.35 -56.70 0.54
CA ASP A 18 -9.22 -57.69 1.20
C ASP A 18 -10.68 -57.24 1.40
N LEU A 19 -11.12 -56.16 0.73
CA LEU A 19 -12.53 -55.77 0.74
C LEU A 19 -13.29 -56.50 -0.37
N ASP A 20 -13.72 -57.72 -0.06
CA ASP A 20 -14.63 -58.53 -0.87
C ASP A 20 -15.80 -57.68 -1.40
N GLY A 21 -16.05 -57.81 -2.71
CA GLY A 21 -16.89 -56.92 -3.53
C GLY A 21 -18.40 -56.96 -3.27
N ASN A 22 -18.85 -56.79 -2.02
CA ASN A 22 -20.28 -56.75 -1.66
C ASN A 22 -20.64 -55.75 -0.54
N LEU A 23 -19.79 -54.75 -0.27
CA LEU A 23 -20.14 -53.66 0.64
C LEU A 23 -21.05 -52.64 -0.06
N SER A 24 -22.14 -52.24 0.61
CA SER A 24 -22.94 -51.10 0.16
C SER A 24 -22.08 -49.83 0.20
N ALA A 25 -22.38 -48.85 -0.66
CA ALA A 25 -21.65 -47.58 -0.68
C ALA A 25 -21.65 -46.89 0.71
N GLU A 26 -22.70 -47.08 1.50
CA GLU A 26 -22.83 -46.52 2.83
C GLU A 26 -21.89 -47.20 3.85
N ASP A 27 -21.69 -48.51 3.73
CA ASP A 27 -20.80 -49.28 4.61
C ASP A 27 -19.33 -49.08 4.25
N TYR A 28 -19.02 -48.90 2.96
CA TYR A 28 -17.70 -48.48 2.51
C TYR A 28 -17.32 -47.10 3.09
N LEU A 29 -18.23 -46.13 3.01
CA LEU A 29 -17.99 -44.79 3.59
C LEU A 29 -17.81 -44.83 5.11
N LYS A 30 -18.59 -45.65 5.83
CA LYS A 30 -18.41 -45.85 7.29
C LYS A 30 -17.06 -46.47 7.62
N HIS A 31 -16.58 -47.40 6.79
CA HIS A 31 -15.26 -48.01 6.95
C HIS A 31 -14.14 -46.98 6.75
N VAL A 32 -14.21 -46.19 5.66
CA VAL A 32 -13.25 -45.09 5.40
C VAL A 32 -13.26 -44.05 6.52
N ASP A 33 -14.44 -43.63 7.00
CA ASP A 33 -14.55 -42.73 8.15
C ASP A 33 -13.98 -43.32 9.44
N GLY A 34 -14.11 -44.64 9.61
CA GLY A 34 -13.51 -45.42 10.70
C GLY A 34 -11.99 -45.43 10.64
N GLU A 35 -11.41 -45.67 9.47
CA GLU A 35 -9.96 -45.62 9.25
C GLU A 35 -9.41 -44.20 9.41
N ILE A 36 -10.10 -43.18 8.89
CA ILE A 36 -9.73 -41.77 9.08
C ILE A 36 -9.75 -41.44 10.58
N LYS A 37 -10.78 -41.84 11.33
CA LYS A 37 -10.82 -41.64 12.79
C LYS A 37 -9.71 -42.39 13.51
N ALA A 38 -9.38 -43.62 13.11
CA ALA A 38 -8.29 -44.38 13.69
C ALA A 38 -6.93 -43.70 13.41
N PHE A 39 -6.74 -43.20 12.19
CA PHE A 39 -5.58 -42.41 11.79
C PHE A 39 -5.50 -41.10 12.60
N GLU A 40 -6.58 -40.31 12.67
CA GLU A 40 -6.68 -39.08 13.48
C GLU A 40 -6.39 -39.36 14.97
N ASN A 41 -6.92 -40.45 15.54
CA ASN A 41 -6.67 -40.84 16.92
C ASN A 41 -5.22 -41.29 17.16
N SER A 42 -4.58 -41.91 16.17
CA SER A 42 -3.16 -42.27 16.26
C SER A 42 -2.24 -41.05 16.14
N GLN A 43 -2.60 -40.05 15.33
CA GLN A 43 -1.91 -38.75 15.26
C GLN A 43 -2.17 -37.87 16.48
N ASN A 44 -3.34 -37.98 17.12
CA ASN A 44 -3.69 -37.26 18.36
C ASN A 44 -2.98 -37.80 19.62
N LYS A 45 -2.22 -38.90 19.52
CA LYS A 45 -1.25 -39.31 20.54
C LYS A 45 0.07 -38.53 20.43
N GLY A 46 0.02 -37.30 19.92
CA GLY A 46 1.18 -36.44 19.82
C GLY A 46 1.68 -36.08 21.21
N GLU A 47 2.82 -36.67 21.61
CA GLU A 47 3.75 -35.95 22.47
C GLU A 47 3.85 -34.52 21.92
N ALA A 48 3.73 -33.52 22.79
CA ALA A 48 3.78 -32.12 22.39
C ALA A 48 5.09 -31.90 21.62
N THR A 49 5.01 -31.91 20.30
CA THR A 49 6.19 -31.81 19.45
C THR A 49 6.69 -30.40 19.65
N GLU A 50 7.85 -30.26 20.30
CA GLU A 50 8.44 -28.96 20.50
C GLU A 50 8.89 -28.44 19.13
N HIS A 51 7.98 -27.76 18.43
CA HIS A 51 8.31 -27.09 17.19
C HIS A 51 9.42 -26.10 17.46
N TRP A 52 10.43 -26.06 16.58
CA TRP A 52 11.53 -25.12 16.68
C TRP A 52 10.99 -23.69 16.83
N ARG A 53 11.47 -22.99 17.86
CA ARG A 53 11.17 -21.57 18.11
C ARG A 53 12.45 -20.77 18.05
N ASP A 54 12.43 -19.73 17.23
CA ASP A 54 13.48 -18.74 17.18
C ASP A 54 13.53 -17.93 18.49
N LYS A 55 14.51 -18.21 19.35
CA LYS A 55 14.75 -17.51 20.62
C LYS A 55 15.32 -16.11 20.36
N ASN A 56 14.53 -15.22 19.78
CA ASN A 56 14.95 -13.83 19.56
C ASN A 56 14.53 -12.93 20.73
N PRO A 57 15.43 -12.11 21.30
CA PRO A 57 15.03 -11.11 22.28
C PRO A 57 14.12 -10.07 21.61
N THR A 58 12.85 -10.10 21.98
CA THR A 58 11.83 -9.11 21.57
C THR A 58 11.47 -8.17 22.72
N THR A 59 12.04 -8.41 23.89
CA THR A 59 11.74 -7.64 25.10
C THR A 59 12.42 -6.28 25.03
N PHE A 60 11.59 -5.24 25.06
CA PHE A 60 12.00 -3.88 25.35
C PHE A 60 11.19 -3.45 26.56
N THR A 61 11.86 -3.07 27.65
CA THR A 61 11.21 -2.72 28.93
C THR A 61 11.20 -1.22 29.18
N ALA A 62 10.35 -0.77 30.11
CA ALA A 62 10.23 0.64 30.47
C ALA A 62 11.55 1.24 30.98
N SER A 63 12.36 0.48 31.73
CA SER A 63 13.67 0.91 32.24
C SER A 63 14.71 1.12 31.13
N GLN A 64 14.56 0.42 30.00
CA GLN A 64 15.46 0.53 28.85
C GLN A 64 15.24 1.80 28.02
N ARG A 65 14.09 2.49 28.16
CA ARG A 65 13.73 3.66 27.34
C ARG A 65 14.76 4.79 27.37
N ALA A 66 15.38 5.03 28.52
CA ALA A 66 16.29 6.17 28.69
C ALA A 66 17.60 6.01 27.91
N HIS A 67 18.02 4.79 27.61
CA HIS A 67 19.32 4.49 27.00
C HIS A 67 19.23 3.65 25.72
N THR A 68 18.02 3.32 25.25
CA THR A 68 17.80 2.56 24.01
C THR A 68 17.28 3.45 22.89
N THR A 69 17.96 3.45 21.74
CA THR A 69 17.55 4.13 20.50
C THR A 69 16.79 3.16 19.59
N VAL A 70 15.61 3.57 19.15
CA VAL A 70 14.74 2.84 18.22
C VAL A 70 15.04 3.30 16.79
N LEU A 71 15.63 2.42 15.99
CA LEU A 71 15.78 2.59 14.56
C LEU A 71 14.46 2.24 13.87
N HIS A 72 14.04 3.03 12.88
CA HIS A 72 12.94 2.68 11.99
C HIS A 72 13.19 3.20 10.58
N ALA A 73 12.57 2.54 9.60
CA ALA A 73 12.48 2.98 8.21
C ALA A 73 11.39 2.16 7.50
N GLY A 74 11.03 2.59 6.30
CA GLY A 74 10.28 1.75 5.36
C GLY A 74 9.03 2.40 4.78
N LEU A 75 8.83 3.69 4.99
CA LEU A 75 7.86 4.50 4.25
C LEU A 75 8.63 5.49 3.36
N THR A 76 8.13 6.71 3.17
CA THR A 76 8.89 7.78 2.53
C THR A 76 9.60 8.65 3.56
N MET A 77 10.60 9.45 3.13
CA MET A 77 11.40 10.26 4.04
C MET A 77 10.58 11.29 4.83
N ALA A 78 9.45 11.73 4.28
CA ALA A 78 8.54 12.61 5.02
C ALA A 78 7.91 11.86 6.21
N HIS A 79 7.38 10.65 5.96
CA HIS A 79 6.77 9.84 7.00
C HIS A 79 7.79 9.45 8.06
N ASP A 80 8.96 8.98 7.65
CA ASP A 80 9.97 8.49 8.59
C ASP A 80 10.48 9.65 9.48
N LEU A 81 10.78 10.83 8.93
CA LEU A 81 11.15 11.99 9.72
C LEU A 81 10.05 12.42 10.72
N PHE A 82 8.78 12.39 10.30
CA PHE A 82 7.67 12.80 11.17
C PHE A 82 7.38 11.78 12.25
N ILE A 83 7.46 10.48 11.94
CA ILE A 83 7.35 9.40 12.91
C ILE A 83 8.46 9.52 13.97
N GLN A 84 9.71 9.70 13.53
CA GLN A 84 10.85 9.95 14.42
C GLN A 84 10.55 11.11 15.38
N SER A 85 10.21 12.28 14.82
CA SER A 85 10.03 13.50 15.59
C SER A 85 8.82 13.41 16.53
N ALA A 86 7.75 12.75 16.10
CA ALA A 86 6.54 12.59 16.88
C ALA A 86 6.76 11.66 18.08
N PHE A 87 7.55 10.59 17.92
CA PHE A 87 7.93 9.72 19.02
C PHE A 87 8.99 10.32 19.94
N ARG A 88 9.92 11.13 19.43
CA ARG A 88 10.81 11.96 20.26
C ARG A 88 10.02 12.90 21.17
N GLY A 89 8.97 13.52 20.65
CA GLY A 89 8.06 14.32 21.47
C GLY A 89 7.30 13.52 22.55
N LEU A 90 7.18 12.20 22.40
CA LEU A 90 6.63 11.31 23.42
C LEU A 90 7.67 10.81 24.44
N GLY A 91 8.94 11.22 24.30
CA GLY A 91 10.04 10.86 25.20
C GLY A 91 10.83 9.62 24.78
N TYR A 92 10.65 9.13 23.55
CA TYR A 92 11.42 8.01 23.00
C TYR A 92 12.66 8.50 22.26
N LYS A 93 13.78 7.77 22.36
CA LYS A 93 14.93 7.96 21.46
C LYS A 93 14.63 7.21 20.17
N VAL A 94 14.29 7.93 19.10
CA VAL A 94 13.96 7.35 17.81
C VAL A 94 14.85 7.96 16.73
N GLU A 95 15.28 7.14 15.77
CA GLU A 95 16.07 7.56 14.62
C GLU A 95 15.51 6.92 13.34
N ALA A 96 15.19 7.76 12.37
CA ALA A 96 14.84 7.34 11.02
C ALA A 96 16.13 7.01 10.25
N MET A 97 16.20 5.83 9.64
CA MET A 97 17.33 5.47 8.78
C MET A 97 17.22 6.14 7.41
N GLU A 98 18.33 6.15 6.68
CA GLU A 98 18.38 6.69 5.31
C GLU A 98 17.55 5.86 4.33
N VAL A 99 17.23 6.45 3.18
CA VAL A 99 16.55 5.75 2.09
C VAL A 99 17.44 4.60 1.62
N PRO A 100 16.90 3.36 1.49
CA PRO A 100 17.65 2.24 0.95
C PRO A 100 18.16 2.53 -0.47
N ASP A 101 19.46 2.28 -0.68
CA ASP A 101 20.17 2.45 -1.95
C ASP A 101 20.74 1.12 -2.45
N THR A 102 21.49 1.17 -3.55
CA THR A 102 22.10 -0.03 -4.14
C THR A 102 23.07 -0.73 -3.17
N ASP A 103 23.74 -0.01 -2.27
CA ASP A 103 24.57 -0.63 -1.23
C ASP A 103 23.72 -1.44 -0.25
N ALA A 104 22.56 -0.91 0.16
CA ALA A 104 21.60 -1.66 0.96
C ALA A 104 21.15 -2.94 0.24
N LEU A 105 20.92 -2.90 -1.08
CA LEU A 105 20.65 -4.12 -1.86
C LEU A 105 21.80 -5.14 -1.79
N GLN A 106 23.06 -4.70 -1.87
CA GLN A 106 24.21 -5.60 -1.78
C GLN A 106 24.31 -6.27 -0.41
N PHE A 107 24.21 -5.51 0.69
CA PHE A 107 24.14 -6.09 2.04
C PHE A 107 22.97 -7.06 2.18
N GLY A 108 21.82 -6.73 1.60
CA GLY A 108 20.65 -7.60 1.57
C GLY A 108 20.91 -8.92 0.85
N ARG A 109 21.58 -8.89 -0.30
CA ARG A 109 21.94 -10.09 -1.08
C ARG A 109 23.03 -10.93 -0.40
N GLU A 110 23.96 -10.28 0.29
CA GLU A 110 25.06 -10.93 1.01
C GLU A 110 24.56 -11.68 2.26
N PHE A 111 23.78 -11.01 3.10
CA PHE A 111 23.35 -11.55 4.40
C PHE A 111 21.93 -12.14 4.39
N GLY A 112 21.08 -11.80 3.42
CA GLY A 112 19.71 -12.29 3.30
C GLY A 112 19.61 -13.67 2.65
N ASN A 113 18.41 -14.25 2.68
CA ASN A 113 18.11 -15.47 1.93
C ASN A 113 17.88 -15.14 0.43
N ARG A 114 18.54 -15.89 -0.47
CA ARG A 114 18.46 -15.73 -1.93
C ARG A 114 17.05 -15.91 -2.53
N GLY A 115 16.13 -16.49 -1.77
CA GLY A 115 14.75 -16.64 -2.19
C GLY A 115 13.88 -15.41 -1.97
N GLN A 116 14.34 -14.33 -1.33
CA GLN A 116 13.46 -13.24 -0.88
C GLN A 116 13.08 -12.25 -1.99
N CYS A 117 11.96 -11.55 -1.79
CA CYS A 117 11.54 -10.48 -2.69
C CYS A 117 12.37 -9.21 -2.45
N ASN A 118 12.49 -8.38 -3.49
CA ASN A 118 13.35 -7.19 -3.50
C ASN A 118 13.25 -6.25 -2.28
N PRO A 119 12.05 -5.91 -1.73
CA PRO A 119 11.95 -5.00 -0.60
C PRO A 119 12.58 -5.61 0.64
N THR A 120 12.58 -6.94 0.78
CA THR A 120 13.30 -7.61 1.87
C THR A 120 14.79 -7.34 1.77
N TYR A 121 15.39 -7.47 0.57
CA TYR A 121 16.81 -7.20 0.40
C TYR A 121 17.16 -5.75 0.75
N PHE A 122 16.41 -4.79 0.22
CA PHE A 122 16.65 -3.38 0.52
C PHE A 122 16.45 -3.06 2.00
N THR A 123 15.36 -3.54 2.62
CA THR A 123 15.02 -3.15 4.00
C THR A 123 15.86 -3.88 5.05
N VAL A 124 16.19 -5.16 4.85
CA VAL A 124 17.13 -5.92 5.68
C VAL A 124 18.55 -5.40 5.50
N GLY A 125 18.97 -5.25 4.25
CA GLY A 125 20.30 -4.76 3.93
C GLY A 125 20.54 -3.33 4.39
N ASN A 126 19.53 -2.45 4.39
CA ASN A 126 19.65 -1.09 4.92
C ASN A 126 19.91 -1.10 6.44
N LEU A 127 19.26 -2.02 7.18
CA LEU A 127 19.55 -2.18 8.61
C LEU A 127 20.98 -2.68 8.80
N VAL A 128 21.39 -3.74 8.09
CA VAL A 128 22.75 -4.29 8.20
C VAL A 128 23.80 -3.22 7.86
N LYS A 129 23.59 -2.48 6.76
CA LYS A 129 24.42 -1.34 6.34
C LYS A 129 24.55 -0.31 7.47
N LYS A 130 23.44 0.12 8.07
CA LYS A 130 23.44 1.07 9.19
C LYS A 130 24.25 0.57 10.37
N LEU A 131 24.09 -0.70 10.77
CA LEU A 131 24.83 -1.26 11.89
C LEU A 131 26.32 -1.40 11.60
N LYS A 132 26.69 -1.76 10.37
CA LYS A 132 28.10 -1.80 9.92
C LYS A 132 28.75 -0.41 9.90
N GLN A 133 28.01 0.62 9.47
CA GLN A 133 28.49 2.00 9.54
C GLN A 133 28.70 2.45 10.99
N MET A 134 27.81 2.07 11.91
CA MET A 134 27.98 2.35 13.34
C MET A 134 29.20 1.64 13.92
N GLU A 135 29.42 0.38 13.58
CA GLU A 135 30.62 -0.38 13.94
C GLU A 135 31.89 0.32 13.43
N ALA A 136 31.91 0.71 12.16
CA ALA A 136 33.02 1.42 11.53
C ALA A 136 33.28 2.81 12.14
N SER A 137 32.25 3.46 12.71
CA SER A 137 32.39 4.73 13.42
C SER A 137 32.98 4.61 14.83
N GLY A 138 33.28 3.38 15.29
CA GLY A 138 33.92 3.09 16.58
C GLY A 138 32.96 2.66 17.69
N ILE A 139 31.67 2.44 17.39
CA ILE A 139 30.71 1.89 18.37
C ILE A 139 30.90 0.38 18.45
N SER A 140 31.13 -0.16 19.65
CA SER A 140 31.28 -1.61 19.83
C SER A 140 30.01 -2.36 19.44
N LYS A 141 30.14 -3.59 18.91
CA LYS A 141 28.97 -4.42 18.58
C LYS A 141 28.05 -4.66 19.78
N GLU A 142 28.64 -4.83 20.96
CA GLU A 142 27.89 -5.02 22.21
C GLU A 142 27.06 -3.77 22.54
N ASP A 143 27.62 -2.58 22.39
CA ASP A 143 26.86 -1.33 22.54
C ASP A 143 25.74 -1.21 21.51
N ILE A 144 25.98 -1.63 20.26
CA ILE A 144 24.95 -1.63 19.22
C ILE A 144 23.78 -2.54 19.61
N ILE A 145 24.08 -3.79 20.00
CA ILE A 145 23.06 -4.79 20.37
C ILE A 145 22.25 -4.35 21.60
N THR A 146 22.92 -3.78 22.60
CA THR A 146 22.31 -3.41 23.89
C THR A 146 21.60 -2.06 23.87
N LYS A 147 22.14 -1.06 23.16
CA LYS A 147 21.61 0.32 23.15
C LYS A 147 20.74 0.63 21.93
N TYR A 148 20.63 -0.26 20.95
CA TYR A 148 19.78 -0.04 19.79
C TYR A 148 18.79 -1.20 19.60
N LEU A 149 17.69 -0.90 18.92
CA LEU A 149 16.74 -1.89 18.41
C LEU A 149 16.14 -1.39 17.10
N PHE A 150 15.63 -2.30 16.28
CA PHE A 150 14.91 -1.95 15.06
C PHE A 150 13.42 -2.25 15.22
N ALA A 151 12.58 -1.26 14.90
CA ALA A 151 11.13 -1.40 14.98
C ALA A 151 10.53 -1.29 13.58
N THR A 152 9.77 -2.31 13.17
CA THR A 152 9.18 -2.38 11.83
C THR A 152 7.77 -2.98 11.87
N ALA A 153 7.00 -2.76 10.82
CA ALA A 153 5.70 -3.39 10.67
C ALA A 153 5.85 -4.87 10.32
N GLY A 154 4.90 -5.69 10.78
CA GLY A 154 4.78 -7.09 10.38
C GLY A 154 3.32 -7.43 10.11
N SER A 155 3.09 -8.41 9.22
CA SER A 155 1.73 -8.89 8.93
C SER A 155 1.69 -10.41 8.90
N CYS A 156 0.50 -10.97 8.93
CA CYS A 156 0.26 -12.39 8.65
C CYS A 156 -0.66 -12.43 7.44
N GLY A 157 -0.18 -13.01 6.34
CA GLY A 157 -0.90 -13.04 5.08
C GLY A 157 -0.13 -13.83 4.03
N PRO A 158 -0.68 -13.95 2.81
CA PRO A 158 -0.08 -14.74 1.75
C PRO A 158 1.16 -14.09 1.11
N CYS A 159 1.56 -12.90 1.59
CA CYS A 159 2.79 -12.25 1.17
C CYS A 159 3.95 -12.63 2.12
N ARG A 160 5.17 -12.66 1.57
CA ARG A 160 6.42 -12.86 2.33
C ARG A 160 6.69 -11.78 3.37
N PHE A 161 5.94 -10.67 3.37
CA PHE A 161 6.03 -9.67 4.42
C PHE A 161 5.88 -10.26 5.84
N GLY A 162 5.13 -11.35 6.00
CA GLY A 162 5.04 -12.04 7.29
C GLY A 162 6.30 -12.79 7.74
N THR A 163 7.23 -13.06 6.82
CA THR A 163 8.51 -13.72 7.13
C THR A 163 9.67 -12.74 7.25
N TYR A 164 9.47 -11.43 7.01
CA TYR A 164 10.55 -10.43 7.03
C TYR A 164 11.29 -10.42 8.36
N VAL A 165 10.59 -10.59 9.48
CA VAL A 165 11.22 -10.63 10.80
C VAL A 165 12.27 -11.74 10.94
N THR A 166 11.98 -12.91 10.37
CA THR A 166 12.89 -14.05 10.38
C THR A 166 14.11 -13.74 9.52
N GLU A 167 13.90 -13.07 8.39
CA GLU A 167 14.98 -12.64 7.50
C GLU A 167 15.87 -11.58 8.12
N TYR A 168 15.31 -10.57 8.80
CA TYR A 168 16.08 -9.62 9.59
C TYR A 168 16.98 -10.33 10.59
N ARG A 169 16.42 -11.24 11.39
CA ARG A 169 17.16 -11.95 12.44
C ARG A 169 18.27 -12.83 11.88
N LYS A 170 17.98 -13.57 10.80
CA LYS A 170 18.97 -14.37 10.09
C LYS A 170 20.11 -13.48 9.60
N ALA A 171 19.80 -12.42 8.86
CA ALA A 171 20.82 -11.53 8.31
C ALA A 171 21.65 -10.83 9.40
N LEU A 172 21.02 -10.47 10.51
CA LEU A 172 21.72 -9.87 11.66
C LEU A 172 22.69 -10.86 12.31
N ARG A 173 22.31 -12.14 12.50
CA ARG A 173 23.24 -13.18 12.99
C ARG A 173 24.44 -13.33 12.05
N ASP A 174 24.19 -13.47 10.77
CA ASP A 174 25.24 -13.68 9.77
C ASP A 174 26.16 -12.45 9.62
N ALA A 175 25.64 -11.24 9.83
CA ALA A 175 26.42 -10.00 9.86
C ALA A 175 27.21 -9.80 11.17
N GLY A 176 27.04 -10.69 12.16
CA GLY A 176 27.71 -10.67 13.46
C GLY A 176 27.03 -9.77 14.50
N PHE A 177 25.74 -9.48 14.34
CA PHE A 177 24.88 -8.73 15.29
C PHE A 177 23.83 -9.65 15.93
N GLU A 178 24.21 -10.90 16.24
CA GLU A 178 23.34 -11.83 16.94
C GLU A 178 22.83 -11.22 18.26
N GLY A 179 21.54 -11.42 18.57
CA GLY A 179 20.89 -10.83 19.75
C GLY A 179 20.36 -9.40 19.54
N PHE A 180 20.60 -8.77 18.38
CA PHE A 180 20.01 -7.48 18.07
C PHE A 180 18.47 -7.55 18.01
N ARG A 181 17.81 -6.65 18.74
CA ARG A 181 16.35 -6.69 18.94
C ARG A 181 15.62 -6.16 17.71
N VAL A 182 14.70 -6.97 17.18
CA VAL A 182 13.77 -6.60 16.11
C VAL A 182 12.35 -6.71 16.63
N ILE A 183 11.67 -5.56 16.77
CA ILE A 183 10.32 -5.44 17.31
C ILE A 183 9.32 -5.26 16.16
N LEU A 184 8.26 -6.07 16.19
CA LEU A 184 7.19 -6.01 15.21
C LEU A 184 5.97 -5.27 15.73
N PHE A 185 5.48 -4.34 14.92
CA PHE A 185 4.11 -3.85 14.99
C PHE A 185 3.23 -4.73 14.11
N GLN A 186 2.50 -5.65 14.73
CA GLN A 186 1.60 -6.54 13.99
C GLN A 186 0.32 -5.79 13.59
N GLN A 187 0.03 -5.72 12.30
CA GLN A 187 -1.14 -5.01 11.74
C GLN A 187 -2.50 -5.47 12.31
N SER A 188 -2.59 -6.72 12.79
CA SER A 188 -3.86 -7.37 13.17
C SER A 188 -4.19 -7.41 14.67
N GLY A 189 -3.28 -7.03 15.59
CA GLY A 189 -3.57 -7.13 17.03
C GLY A 189 -4.02 -5.83 17.71
N GLY A 190 -4.08 -4.72 16.96
CA GLY A 190 -4.69 -3.46 17.43
C GLY A 190 -4.08 -2.89 18.71
N ALA A 191 -4.84 -2.04 19.40
CA ALA A 191 -4.39 -1.34 20.61
C ALA A 191 -4.15 -2.23 21.85
N LYS A 192 -4.41 -3.53 21.76
CA LYS A 192 -4.26 -4.49 22.87
C LYS A 192 -2.93 -5.26 22.82
N GLN A 193 -2.05 -4.97 21.86
CA GLN A 193 -0.73 -5.62 21.74
C GLN A 193 0.27 -5.22 22.83
N ALA A 194 -0.08 -4.28 23.73
CA ALA A 194 0.83 -3.82 24.78
C ALA A 194 0.12 -3.50 26.11
N THR A 195 -0.78 -4.37 26.60
CA THR A 195 -1.29 -4.24 27.97
C THR A 195 -0.35 -4.96 28.94
N GLY A 196 0.70 -4.24 29.34
CA GLY A 196 1.61 -4.58 30.44
C GLY A 196 2.39 -3.33 30.85
N GLU A 197 2.40 -3.01 32.15
CA GLU A 197 2.99 -1.76 32.67
C GLU A 197 4.52 -1.68 32.47
N ASP A 198 5.18 -2.81 32.23
CA ASP A 198 6.63 -2.92 32.06
C ASP A 198 7.14 -2.80 30.63
N LEU A 199 6.27 -2.61 29.62
CA LEU A 199 6.69 -2.56 28.20
C LEU A 199 7.37 -1.25 27.83
N GLY A 200 8.54 -1.32 27.21
CA GLY A 200 9.35 -0.19 26.76
C GLY A 200 8.67 0.68 25.72
N LEU A 201 7.71 0.17 24.96
CA LEU A 201 6.89 0.98 24.07
C LEU A 201 5.43 0.96 24.52
N LYS A 202 4.87 2.14 24.81
CA LYS A 202 3.47 2.28 25.21
C LYS A 202 2.60 2.42 23.96
N ILE A 203 1.98 1.34 23.54
CA ILE A 203 1.07 1.32 22.37
C ILE A 203 -0.35 1.67 22.84
N ASP A 204 -0.54 2.91 23.29
CA ASP A 204 -1.81 3.44 23.79
C ASP A 204 -2.55 4.28 22.71
N SER A 205 -3.70 4.87 23.07
CA SER A 205 -4.42 5.75 22.13
C SER A 205 -3.59 6.97 21.70
N LYS A 206 -2.72 7.49 22.57
CA LYS A 206 -1.85 8.63 22.25
C LYS A 206 -0.80 8.26 21.21
N PHE A 207 -0.27 7.04 21.26
CA PHE A 207 0.60 6.45 20.24
C PHE A 207 -0.09 6.46 18.88
N PHE A 208 -1.27 5.84 18.74
CA PHE A 208 -1.97 5.75 17.45
C PHE A 208 -2.40 7.12 16.92
N LEU A 209 -2.87 8.03 17.78
CA LEU A 209 -3.24 9.39 17.37
C LEU A 209 -2.03 10.18 16.87
N THR A 210 -0.86 9.99 17.51
CA THR A 210 0.38 10.68 17.15
C THR A 210 0.95 10.10 15.85
N PHE A 211 1.01 8.78 15.72
CA PHE A 211 1.43 8.07 14.52
C PHE A 211 0.54 8.40 13.31
N GLY A 212 -0.78 8.32 13.47
CA GLY A 212 -1.73 8.63 12.40
C GLY A 212 -1.60 10.07 11.89
N LYS A 213 -1.35 11.05 12.78
CA LYS A 213 -1.08 12.44 12.39
C LYS A 213 0.22 12.57 11.60
N ALA A 214 1.29 11.89 12.02
CA ALA A 214 2.57 11.90 11.31
C ALA A 214 2.42 11.33 9.90
N VAL A 215 1.71 10.20 9.77
CA VAL A 215 1.46 9.55 8.47
C VAL A 215 0.65 10.44 7.54
N ILE A 216 -0.49 10.95 8.00
CA ILE A 216 -1.39 11.81 7.21
C ILE A 216 -0.68 13.08 6.75
N ILE A 217 0.10 13.74 7.62
CA ILE A 217 0.81 14.96 7.25
C ILE A 217 1.95 14.67 6.26
N GLY A 218 2.63 13.52 6.39
CA GLY A 218 3.61 13.04 5.40
C GLY A 218 2.97 12.85 4.02
N ASP A 219 1.83 12.16 3.96
CA ASP A 219 1.09 11.95 2.72
C ASP A 219 0.68 13.27 2.05
N ILE A 220 0.12 14.20 2.82
CA ILE A 220 -0.34 15.49 2.29
C ILE A 220 0.83 16.30 1.72
N LEU A 221 1.98 16.28 2.40
CA LEU A 221 3.17 17.00 1.95
C LEU A 221 3.73 16.41 0.66
N ASN A 222 3.79 15.08 0.56
CA ASN A 222 4.20 14.39 -0.66
C ASN A 222 3.22 14.66 -1.82
N ALA A 223 1.90 14.57 -1.58
CA ALA A 223 0.89 14.87 -2.59
C ALA A 223 0.98 16.30 -3.12
N LEU A 224 1.30 17.27 -2.26
CA LEU A 224 1.54 18.65 -2.67
C LEU A 224 2.82 18.78 -3.50
N MET A 225 3.90 18.13 -3.08
CA MET A 225 5.17 18.13 -3.80
C MET A 225 4.97 17.60 -5.23
N TYR A 226 4.33 16.43 -5.39
CA TYR A 226 4.08 15.83 -6.71
C TYR A 226 3.15 16.65 -7.61
N ARG A 227 2.26 17.48 -7.03
CA ARG A 227 1.37 18.36 -7.80
C ARG A 227 2.03 19.68 -8.22
N ILE A 228 3.02 20.15 -7.47
CA ILE A 228 3.64 21.48 -7.69
C ILE A 228 4.93 21.33 -8.50
N ARG A 229 5.81 20.42 -8.09
CA ARG A 229 7.16 20.26 -8.65
C ARG A 229 7.18 20.06 -10.16
N PRO A 230 6.29 19.26 -10.79
CA PRO A 230 6.28 19.12 -12.24
C PRO A 230 6.03 20.43 -12.98
N TYR A 231 5.39 21.42 -12.37
CA TYR A 231 5.03 22.68 -13.01
C TYR A 231 5.87 23.86 -12.49
N GLU A 232 6.89 23.63 -11.66
CA GLU A 232 7.70 24.71 -11.14
C GLU A 232 8.49 25.41 -12.25
N VAL A 233 8.56 26.74 -12.19
CA VAL A 233 9.33 27.53 -13.16
C VAL A 233 10.82 27.54 -12.79
N ASN A 234 11.12 27.61 -11.50
CA ASN A 234 12.49 27.59 -10.99
C ASN A 234 12.81 26.18 -10.49
N GLU A 235 13.68 25.47 -11.21
CA GLU A 235 14.06 24.08 -10.87
C GLU A 235 14.60 23.98 -9.43
N GLY A 236 14.04 23.06 -8.65
CA GLY A 236 14.44 22.80 -7.27
C GLY A 236 13.79 23.71 -6.21
N GLU A 237 13.01 24.72 -6.59
CA GLU A 237 12.32 25.61 -5.65
C GLU A 237 11.36 24.83 -4.74
N THR A 238 10.58 23.91 -5.30
CA THR A 238 9.67 23.05 -4.54
C THR A 238 10.43 22.16 -3.56
N ASN A 239 11.55 21.56 -3.98
CA ASN A 239 12.37 20.73 -3.10
C ASN A 239 12.91 21.51 -1.90
N ALA A 240 13.38 22.75 -2.11
CA ALA A 240 13.86 23.62 -1.05
C ALA A 240 12.74 24.00 -0.06
N VAL A 241 11.55 24.37 -0.55
CA VAL A 241 10.39 24.69 0.29
C VAL A 241 9.92 23.46 1.09
N ILE A 242 9.87 22.29 0.46
CA ILE A 242 9.48 21.03 1.11
C ILE A 242 10.50 20.63 2.19
N ALA A 243 11.80 20.78 1.95
CA ALA A 243 12.84 20.50 2.94
C ALA A 243 12.69 21.39 4.19
N ASN A 244 12.47 22.69 4.00
CA ASN A 244 12.20 23.62 5.10
C ASN A 244 10.90 23.28 5.84
N ALA A 245 9.84 22.91 5.12
CA ALA A 245 8.59 22.47 5.70
C ALA A 245 8.76 21.20 6.54
N LYS A 246 9.49 20.20 6.03
CA LYS A 246 9.82 18.96 6.76
C LYS A 246 10.48 19.27 8.10
N GLN A 247 11.50 20.11 8.13
CA GLN A 247 12.18 20.50 9.38
C GLN A 247 11.26 21.25 10.36
N ARG A 248 10.44 22.18 9.85
CA ARG A 248 9.49 22.94 10.66
C ARG A 248 8.42 22.06 11.31
N ILE A 249 7.87 21.13 10.53
CA ILE A 249 6.83 20.19 10.98
C ILE A 249 7.43 19.17 11.96
N ALA A 250 8.63 18.64 11.67
CA ALA A 250 9.39 17.77 12.57
C ALA A 250 9.58 18.43 13.94
N LYS A 251 10.08 19.67 13.98
CA LYS A 251 10.23 20.43 15.23
C LYS A 251 8.91 20.62 15.97
N ALA A 252 7.80 20.83 15.26
CA ALA A 252 6.48 20.97 15.88
C ALA A 252 5.97 19.64 16.48
N PHE A 253 6.27 18.50 15.85
CA PHE A 253 6.00 17.18 16.42
C PHE A 253 6.83 16.91 17.67
N GLU A 254 8.13 17.18 17.62
CA GLU A 254 9.07 16.92 18.72
C GLU A 254 8.78 17.81 19.94
N THR A 255 8.53 19.10 19.73
CA THR A 255 8.14 20.01 20.82
C THR A 255 6.68 19.87 21.25
N ARG A 256 5.89 19.09 20.50
CA ARG A 256 4.43 18.94 20.64
C ARG A 256 3.65 20.27 20.63
N LYS A 257 4.20 21.31 19.99
CA LYS A 257 3.65 22.67 19.97
C LYS A 257 3.61 23.22 18.55
N GLY A 258 2.55 23.97 18.23
CA GLY A 258 2.50 24.78 17.01
C GLY A 258 2.37 24.02 15.68
N LEU A 259 1.93 22.75 15.68
CA LEU A 259 1.79 21.94 14.46
C LEU A 259 0.93 22.64 13.39
N TRP A 260 -0.25 23.15 13.77
CA TRP A 260 -1.13 23.87 12.82
C TRP A 260 -0.52 25.17 12.30
N LYS A 261 0.25 25.88 13.14
CA LYS A 261 1.00 27.07 12.73
C LYS A 261 2.10 26.69 11.73
N ALA A 262 2.79 25.57 11.94
CA ALA A 262 3.77 25.05 11.00
C ALA A 262 3.14 24.71 9.64
N LEU A 263 2.01 23.99 9.64
CA LEU A 263 1.27 23.67 8.41
C LEU A 263 0.80 24.92 7.66
N TRP A 264 0.29 25.91 8.38
CA TRP A 264 -0.14 27.18 7.77
C TRP A 264 1.04 28.00 7.21
N GLN A 265 2.19 27.97 7.88
CA GLN A 265 3.41 28.60 7.37
C GLN A 265 3.89 27.90 6.10
N THR A 266 3.88 26.55 6.08
CA THR A 266 4.17 25.75 4.88
C THR A 266 3.25 26.14 3.72
N ARG A 267 1.95 26.32 3.97
CA ARG A 267 1.01 26.82 2.95
C ARG A 267 1.46 28.15 2.34
N LYS A 268 1.88 29.10 3.16
CA LYS A 268 2.33 30.42 2.69
C LYS A 268 3.58 30.34 1.82
N GLU A 269 4.49 29.43 2.15
CA GLU A 269 5.72 29.22 1.40
C GLU A 269 5.41 28.53 0.06
N LEU A 270 4.61 27.46 0.07
CA LEU A 270 4.16 26.78 -1.14
C LEU A 270 3.37 27.70 -2.09
N ALA A 271 2.55 28.61 -1.55
CA ALA A 271 1.77 29.56 -2.34
C ALA A 271 2.62 30.54 -3.16
N LYS A 272 3.91 30.71 -2.84
CA LYS A 272 4.81 31.64 -3.51
C LYS A 272 5.57 31.02 -4.68
N ILE A 273 5.57 29.69 -4.79
CA ILE A 273 6.26 28.97 -5.85
C ILE A 273 5.65 29.38 -7.19
N LYS A 274 6.50 29.81 -8.12
CA LYS A 274 6.07 30.14 -9.48
C LYS A 274 5.82 28.85 -10.25
N VAL A 275 4.64 28.73 -10.84
CA VAL A 275 4.26 27.56 -11.64
C VAL A 275 3.76 27.95 -13.03
N ASP A 276 4.00 27.06 -13.98
CA ASP A 276 3.49 27.14 -15.34
C ASP A 276 2.59 25.92 -15.63
N LYS A 277 1.29 26.11 -15.43
CA LYS A 277 0.27 25.08 -15.68
C LYS A 277 -0.20 25.01 -17.13
N SER A 278 0.47 25.69 -18.06
CA SER A 278 0.21 25.53 -19.50
C SER A 278 0.92 24.31 -20.09
N GLN A 279 2.01 23.86 -19.44
CA GLN A 279 2.79 22.71 -19.91
C GLN A 279 1.97 21.42 -19.84
N ILE A 280 1.71 20.83 -20.99
CA ILE A 280 0.99 19.56 -21.09
C ILE A 280 1.89 18.44 -20.58
N LYS A 281 1.51 17.86 -19.43
CA LYS A 281 2.21 16.74 -18.81
C LYS A 281 1.23 15.59 -18.55
N PRO A 282 1.50 14.36 -19.02
CA PRO A 282 0.65 13.22 -18.69
C PRO A 282 0.68 12.97 -17.18
N ARG A 283 -0.46 12.60 -16.61
CA ARG A 283 -0.51 12.12 -15.22
C ARG A 283 -0.25 10.62 -15.20
N VAL A 284 0.73 10.21 -14.42
CA VAL A 284 1.18 8.82 -14.31
C VAL A 284 0.90 8.33 -12.90
N ALA A 285 -0.05 7.40 -12.76
CA ALA A 285 -0.26 6.71 -11.50
C ALA A 285 0.80 5.63 -11.31
N ILE A 286 1.42 5.61 -10.13
CA ILE A 286 2.28 4.50 -9.70
C ILE A 286 1.50 3.64 -8.72
N ILE A 287 1.21 2.41 -9.13
CA ILE A 287 0.58 1.36 -8.32
C ILE A 287 1.52 0.18 -8.17
N GLY A 288 1.12 -0.84 -7.42
CA GLY A 288 1.83 -2.11 -7.30
C GLY A 288 2.12 -2.45 -5.85
N GLU A 289 3.32 -2.95 -5.56
CA GLU A 289 3.68 -3.34 -4.20
C GLU A 289 3.91 -2.11 -3.32
N PHE A 290 3.41 -2.16 -2.09
CA PHE A 290 3.34 -1.04 -1.17
C PHE A 290 4.67 -0.31 -0.96
N TRP A 291 5.75 -1.05 -0.70
CA TRP A 291 7.07 -0.45 -0.49
C TRP A 291 7.69 0.01 -1.82
N ALA A 292 7.62 -0.80 -2.87
CA ALA A 292 8.21 -0.48 -4.17
C ALA A 292 7.59 0.78 -4.82
N MET A 293 6.28 0.99 -4.67
CA MET A 293 5.61 2.18 -5.23
C MET A 293 5.90 3.46 -4.42
N THR A 294 6.28 3.34 -3.15
CA THR A 294 6.43 4.49 -2.22
C THR A 294 7.89 4.86 -1.95
N THR A 295 8.82 3.91 -2.03
CA THR A 295 10.25 4.19 -1.81
C THR A 295 10.75 5.28 -2.75
N GLU A 296 11.57 6.19 -2.22
CA GLU A 296 12.14 7.33 -2.97
C GLU A 296 13.57 7.02 -3.49
N GLY A 297 14.05 5.79 -3.27
CA GLY A 297 15.44 5.38 -3.53
C GLY A 297 15.64 4.44 -4.72
N ASP A 298 16.76 3.72 -4.71
CA ASP A 298 17.13 2.81 -5.80
C ASP A 298 16.22 1.57 -5.86
N GLY A 299 15.49 1.27 -4.77
CA GLY A 299 14.55 0.17 -4.66
C GLY A 299 13.47 0.11 -5.75
N ASN A 300 13.18 1.26 -6.36
CA ASN A 300 12.26 1.38 -7.49
C ASN A 300 12.86 2.16 -8.67
N TYR A 301 14.19 2.28 -8.74
CA TYR A 301 14.89 3.08 -9.75
C TYR A 301 14.55 4.58 -9.69
N LYS A 302 14.27 5.13 -8.50
CA LYS A 302 13.90 6.55 -8.29
C LYS A 302 12.77 7.00 -9.22
N MET A 303 11.80 6.10 -9.45
CA MET A 303 10.85 6.22 -10.56
C MET A 303 10.04 7.51 -10.52
N GLN A 304 9.69 7.99 -9.33
CA GLN A 304 8.94 9.23 -9.18
C GLN A 304 9.73 10.43 -9.75
N GLY A 305 11.00 10.57 -9.36
CA GLY A 305 11.86 11.65 -9.88
C GLY A 305 12.21 11.46 -11.35
N PHE A 306 12.38 10.22 -11.81
CA PHE A 306 12.61 9.92 -13.22
C PHE A 306 11.43 10.36 -14.10
N LEU A 307 10.20 9.96 -13.76
CA LEU A 307 9.00 10.32 -14.51
C LEU A 307 8.80 11.84 -14.58
N GLU A 308 9.03 12.56 -13.48
CA GLU A 308 8.94 14.02 -13.45
C GLU A 308 9.99 14.68 -14.35
N LYS A 309 11.24 14.19 -14.32
CA LYS A 309 12.31 14.66 -15.21
C LYS A 309 11.96 14.42 -16.67
N GLU A 310 11.30 13.30 -16.96
CA GLU A 310 10.79 12.98 -18.28
C GLU A 310 9.49 13.72 -18.63
N GLY A 311 9.02 14.66 -17.80
CA GLY A 311 7.89 15.55 -18.10
C GLY A 311 6.51 15.01 -17.73
N ALA A 312 6.41 14.13 -16.73
CA ALA A 312 5.14 13.66 -16.17
C ALA A 312 4.76 14.35 -14.86
N GLU A 313 3.45 14.38 -14.55
CA GLU A 313 2.96 14.57 -13.18
C GLU A 313 2.73 13.20 -12.56
N VAL A 314 3.36 12.92 -11.42
CA VAL A 314 3.28 11.60 -10.77
C VAL A 314 2.20 11.59 -9.70
N GLU A 315 1.44 10.51 -9.62
CA GLU A 315 0.56 10.25 -8.48
C GLU A 315 0.87 8.88 -7.88
N ILE A 316 1.34 8.88 -6.63
CA ILE A 316 1.55 7.66 -5.86
C ILE A 316 0.34 7.38 -4.97
N GLN A 317 0.13 6.12 -4.64
CA GLN A 317 -0.84 5.77 -3.62
C GLN A 317 -0.33 6.18 -2.22
N LEU A 318 -1.12 6.99 -1.53
CA LEU A 318 -0.85 7.46 -0.18
C LEU A 318 -0.91 6.31 0.85
N VAL A 319 -0.14 6.42 1.93
CA VAL A 319 -0.20 5.45 3.04
C VAL A 319 -1.60 5.47 3.69
N THR A 320 -2.25 6.62 3.71
CA THR A 320 -3.64 6.78 4.13
C THR A 320 -4.60 5.91 3.31
N ASN A 321 -4.35 5.71 2.01
CA ASN A 321 -5.17 4.83 1.18
C ASN A 321 -5.03 3.39 1.65
N TRP A 322 -3.81 2.94 1.97
CA TRP A 322 -3.59 1.61 2.55
C TRP A 322 -4.32 1.44 3.91
N ILE A 323 -4.33 2.46 4.77
CA ILE A 323 -5.11 2.45 6.02
C ILE A 323 -6.61 2.28 5.73
N LEU A 324 -7.14 2.98 4.73
CA LEU A 324 -8.54 2.83 4.30
C LEU A 324 -8.82 1.42 3.75
N TYR A 325 -7.89 0.84 3.01
CA TYR A 325 -7.98 -0.54 2.54
C TYR A 325 -8.03 -1.54 3.69
N LEU A 326 -7.25 -1.33 4.76
CA LEU A 326 -7.33 -2.18 5.96
C LEU A 326 -8.70 -2.08 6.66
N PHE A 327 -9.29 -0.88 6.73
CA PHE A 327 -10.63 -0.70 7.29
C PHE A 327 -11.69 -1.37 6.42
N TRP A 328 -11.60 -1.22 5.10
CA TRP A 328 -12.46 -1.92 4.16
C TRP A 328 -12.35 -3.43 4.31
N SER A 329 -11.13 -3.98 4.37
CA SER A 329 -10.89 -5.42 4.55
C SER A 329 -11.52 -5.94 5.84
N ALA A 330 -11.30 -5.23 6.96
CA ALA A 330 -11.87 -5.59 8.24
C ALA A 330 -13.41 -5.54 8.24
N LYS A 331 -14.01 -4.55 7.56
CA LYS A 331 -15.46 -4.42 7.38
C LYS A 331 -15.99 -5.58 6.52
N TYR A 332 -15.38 -5.82 5.36
CA TYR A 332 -15.77 -6.88 4.44
C TYR A 332 -15.70 -8.26 5.12
N ASP A 333 -14.59 -8.57 5.79
CA ASP A 333 -14.42 -9.86 6.49
C ASP A 333 -15.45 -10.06 7.58
N THR A 334 -15.77 -8.99 8.32
CA THR A 334 -16.84 -9.03 9.33
C THR A 334 -18.19 -9.32 8.69
N LEU A 335 -18.48 -8.73 7.52
CA LEU A 335 -19.75 -8.94 6.81
C LEU A 335 -19.85 -10.33 6.16
N GLN A 336 -18.76 -10.89 5.63
CA GLN A 336 -18.77 -12.25 5.10
C GLN A 336 -18.87 -13.27 6.23
N ARG A 337 -18.11 -13.12 7.32
CA ARG A 337 -18.18 -14.02 8.48
C ARG A 337 -19.52 -13.99 9.18
N LEU A 338 -20.24 -12.86 9.16
CA LEU A 338 -21.62 -12.77 9.65
C LEU A 338 -22.56 -13.79 8.98
N LYS A 339 -22.26 -14.24 7.76
CA LYS A 339 -23.04 -15.25 7.03
C LYS A 339 -22.78 -16.68 7.53
N LEU A 340 -21.69 -16.92 8.25
CA LEU A 340 -21.26 -18.23 8.76
C LEU A 340 -21.85 -18.57 10.15
N ARG A 341 -23.13 -18.24 10.36
CA ARG A 341 -23.79 -18.43 11.67
C ARG A 341 -23.86 -19.91 12.04
N GLY A 342 -23.50 -20.25 13.28
CA GLY A 342 -23.49 -21.63 13.78
C GLY A 342 -22.20 -22.40 13.49
N THR A 343 -21.42 -21.97 12.50
CA THR A 343 -20.14 -22.60 12.11
C THR A 343 -18.93 -21.79 12.57
N ASP A 344 -19.07 -20.45 12.71
CA ASP A 344 -18.00 -19.54 13.15
C ASP A 344 -17.79 -19.56 14.68
N LYS A 345 -17.29 -20.70 15.18
CA LYS A 345 -16.97 -20.90 16.60
C LYS A 345 -15.57 -20.39 16.96
N ASN A 346 -15.39 -19.94 18.20
CA ASN A 346 -14.11 -19.43 18.67
C ASN A 346 -13.14 -20.56 19.04
N LEU A 347 -11.88 -20.47 18.57
CA LEU A 347 -10.79 -21.40 18.93
C LEU A 347 -10.57 -21.55 20.44
N LYS A 348 -10.99 -20.58 21.26
CA LYS A 348 -10.85 -20.65 22.72
C LYS A 348 -11.81 -21.62 23.39
N HIS A 349 -12.90 -22.00 22.73
CA HIS A 349 -13.96 -22.85 23.28
C HIS A 349 -14.15 -24.16 22.51
N ASP A 350 -13.55 -24.30 21.32
CA ASP A 350 -13.66 -25.48 20.45
C ASP A 350 -12.32 -25.74 19.74
N THR A 351 -11.85 -26.99 19.71
CA THR A 351 -10.59 -27.41 19.08
C THR A 351 -10.60 -27.26 17.56
N LYS A 352 -11.76 -27.01 16.94
CA LYS A 352 -11.94 -26.80 15.48
C LYS A 352 -12.45 -25.39 15.10
N GLY A 353 -12.32 -24.38 15.97
CA GLY A 353 -12.81 -23.02 15.72
C GLY A 353 -11.91 -22.11 14.85
N SER A 354 -12.24 -20.80 14.77
CA SER A 354 -11.41 -19.77 14.12
C SER A 354 -10.98 -18.65 15.10
N LYS A 355 -9.74 -18.15 14.96
CA LYS A 355 -9.23 -16.97 15.73
C LYS A 355 -10.01 -15.70 15.41
N PHE A 356 -10.60 -15.65 14.22
CA PHE A 356 -11.33 -14.51 13.71
C PHE A 356 -12.85 -14.66 13.87
N ALA A 357 -13.28 -15.65 14.65
CA ALA A 357 -14.70 -15.89 14.90
C ALA A 357 -15.39 -14.68 15.52
N LEU A 358 -16.64 -14.48 15.13
CA LEU A 358 -17.50 -13.41 15.61
C LEU A 358 -18.34 -13.84 16.83
N GLU A 359 -18.18 -15.07 17.31
CA GLU A 359 -18.79 -15.54 18.55
C GLU A 359 -18.42 -14.63 19.73
N GLY A 360 -19.43 -14.13 20.46
CA GLY A 360 -19.27 -13.18 21.55
C GLY A 360 -18.91 -11.75 21.12
N VAL A 361 -18.75 -11.48 19.82
CA VAL A 361 -18.43 -10.14 19.30
C VAL A 361 -19.70 -9.42 18.87
N SER A 362 -19.95 -8.23 19.44
CA SER A 362 -21.05 -7.38 18.95
C SER A 362 -20.71 -6.80 17.58
N ILE A 363 -21.30 -7.38 16.53
CA ILE A 363 -21.06 -7.03 15.13
C ILE A 363 -21.42 -5.56 14.86
N ARG A 364 -22.56 -5.09 15.38
CA ARG A 364 -22.98 -3.69 15.24
C ARG A 364 -21.95 -2.74 15.87
N LYS A 365 -21.45 -3.04 17.07
CA LYS A 365 -20.43 -2.20 17.74
C LYS A 365 -19.11 -2.22 16.97
N ARG A 366 -18.68 -3.37 16.44
CA ARG A 366 -17.46 -3.49 15.63
C ARG A 366 -17.54 -2.67 14.35
N LEU A 367 -18.62 -2.80 13.59
CA LEU A 367 -18.84 -2.03 12.35
C LEU A 367 -18.94 -0.53 12.63
N TRP A 368 -19.64 -0.12 13.69
CA TRP A 368 -19.68 1.28 14.11
C TRP A 368 -18.31 1.81 14.52
N GLY A 369 -17.51 1.03 15.25
CA GLY A 369 -16.15 1.38 15.62
C GLY A 369 -15.26 1.60 14.40
N LEU A 370 -15.29 0.68 13.42
CA LEU A 370 -14.54 0.82 12.17
C LEU A 370 -14.96 2.09 11.41
N LYS A 371 -16.27 2.33 11.27
CA LYS A 371 -16.80 3.53 10.61
C LYS A 371 -16.39 4.82 11.33
N ALA A 372 -16.41 4.84 12.65
CA ALA A 372 -15.99 6.00 13.44
C ALA A 372 -14.49 6.32 13.26
N VAL A 373 -13.63 5.30 13.24
CA VAL A 373 -12.20 5.46 12.99
C VAL A 373 -11.94 5.91 11.55
N GLU A 374 -12.64 5.34 10.57
CA GLU A 374 -12.55 5.78 9.17
C GLU A 374 -12.93 7.26 9.02
N LEU A 375 -14.06 7.67 9.62
CA LEU A 375 -14.50 9.07 9.61
C LEU A 375 -13.48 10.00 10.28
N TYR A 376 -12.87 9.55 11.38
CA TYR A 376 -11.80 10.30 12.04
C TYR A 376 -10.58 10.48 11.13
N VAL A 377 -10.11 9.42 10.47
CA VAL A 377 -8.96 9.47 9.54
C VAL A 377 -9.28 10.39 8.36
N ARG A 378 -10.45 10.24 7.72
CA ARG A 378 -10.88 11.10 6.61
C ARG A 378 -11.02 12.56 7.05
N GLY A 379 -11.62 12.81 8.22
CA GLY A 379 -11.77 14.16 8.78
C GLY A 379 -10.44 14.83 9.13
N LEU A 380 -9.50 14.08 9.71
CA LEU A 380 -8.16 14.56 10.01
C LEU A 380 -7.38 14.86 8.72
N PHE A 381 -7.45 13.98 7.73
CA PHE A 381 -6.83 14.21 6.42
C PHE A 381 -7.39 15.48 5.78
N TRP A 382 -8.72 15.64 5.73
CA TRP A 382 -9.36 16.79 5.13
C TRP A 382 -9.04 18.11 5.84
N THR A 383 -9.06 18.12 7.18
CA THR A 383 -8.71 19.31 7.97
C THR A 383 -7.25 19.69 7.75
N ALA A 384 -6.31 18.75 7.84
CA ALA A 384 -4.90 18.99 7.58
C ALA A 384 -4.65 19.49 6.14
N SER A 385 -5.29 18.85 5.15
CA SER A 385 -5.21 19.20 3.73
C SER A 385 -5.63 20.65 3.49
N LYS A 386 -6.76 21.08 4.08
CA LYS A 386 -7.23 22.46 3.99
C LYS A 386 -6.26 23.48 4.61
N VAL A 387 -5.64 23.13 5.73
CA VAL A 387 -4.70 24.04 6.42
C VAL A 387 -3.45 24.25 5.60
N VAL A 388 -2.83 23.17 5.11
CA VAL A 388 -1.57 23.25 4.34
C VAL A 388 -1.77 23.63 2.87
N GLY A 389 -3.00 23.51 2.34
CA GLY A 389 -3.37 23.98 1.01
C GLY A 389 -3.51 22.89 -0.05
N LEU A 390 -3.57 21.62 0.33
CA LEU A 390 -3.95 20.52 -0.58
C LEU A 390 -5.46 20.62 -0.86
N ARG A 391 -5.82 21.37 -1.90
CA ARG A 391 -7.21 21.59 -2.31
C ARG A 391 -7.72 20.44 -3.18
N ASP A 392 -9.01 20.16 -3.03
CA ASP A 392 -9.78 19.25 -3.86
C ASP A 392 -9.12 17.86 -4.06
N TYR A 393 -8.43 17.37 -3.02
CA TYR A 393 -7.94 15.98 -2.95
C TYR A 393 -9.01 15.12 -2.28
N HIS A 394 -9.43 14.05 -2.96
CA HIS A 394 -10.42 13.11 -2.47
C HIS A 394 -9.73 11.78 -2.19
N LEU A 395 -9.81 11.32 -0.94
CA LEU A 395 -9.37 9.98 -0.60
C LEU A 395 -10.26 8.94 -1.30
N PRO A 396 -9.68 7.86 -1.85
CA PRO A 396 -10.43 6.87 -2.61
C PRO A 396 -11.54 6.23 -1.78
N ASP A 397 -12.58 5.81 -2.50
CA ASP A 397 -13.65 4.99 -1.96
C ASP A 397 -13.29 3.51 -2.21
N MET A 398 -12.91 2.82 -1.13
CA MET A 398 -12.48 1.44 -1.22
C MET A 398 -13.63 0.47 -1.50
N ASP A 399 -14.87 0.82 -1.15
CA ASP A 399 -16.03 0.02 -1.54
C ASP A 399 -16.21 0.09 -3.07
N HIS A 400 -16.10 1.28 -3.65
CA HIS A 400 -16.19 1.48 -5.10
C HIS A 400 -15.09 0.76 -5.89
N ILE A 401 -13.83 0.90 -5.48
CA ILE A 401 -12.70 0.21 -6.14
C ILE A 401 -12.86 -1.32 -6.04
N ALA A 402 -13.34 -1.82 -4.90
CA ALA A 402 -13.62 -3.24 -4.73
C ALA A 402 -14.76 -3.74 -5.62
N GLU A 403 -15.82 -2.95 -5.81
CA GLU A 403 -16.93 -3.29 -6.71
C GLU A 403 -16.49 -3.34 -8.17
N ILE A 404 -15.66 -2.38 -8.61
CA ILE A 404 -15.04 -2.41 -9.94
C ILE A 404 -14.20 -3.68 -10.13
N SER A 405 -13.35 -3.99 -9.15
CA SER A 405 -12.47 -5.16 -9.20
C SER A 405 -13.25 -6.47 -9.25
N HIS A 406 -14.34 -6.58 -8.47
CA HIS A 406 -15.13 -7.80 -8.34
C HIS A 406 -15.68 -8.34 -9.67
N ALA A 407 -15.89 -7.46 -10.65
CA ALA A 407 -16.37 -7.84 -11.97
C ALA A 407 -15.38 -8.71 -12.77
N PHE A 408 -14.10 -8.67 -12.40
CA PHE A 408 -13.00 -9.34 -13.09
C PHE A 408 -12.17 -10.25 -12.18
N TYR A 409 -12.12 -9.96 -10.87
CA TYR A 409 -11.37 -10.74 -9.90
C TYR A 409 -12.08 -10.78 -8.54
N ASP A 410 -12.26 -11.97 -7.97
CA ASP A 410 -13.06 -12.13 -6.75
C ASP A 410 -12.39 -11.48 -5.53
N ASN A 411 -13.16 -10.70 -4.77
CA ASN A 411 -12.66 -9.97 -3.61
C ASN A 411 -12.28 -10.88 -2.43
N ASN A 412 -12.62 -12.17 -2.45
CA ASN A 412 -12.19 -13.16 -1.46
C ASN A 412 -10.82 -13.77 -1.79
N LEU A 413 -10.38 -13.72 -3.04
CA LEU A 413 -9.06 -14.20 -3.46
C LEU A 413 -7.98 -13.18 -3.08
N ARG A 414 -7.79 -12.99 -1.78
CA ARG A 414 -6.91 -11.94 -1.27
C ARG A 414 -5.50 -12.43 -1.07
N GLY A 415 -4.57 -11.63 -1.55
CA GLY A 415 -3.24 -11.53 -0.99
C GLY A 415 -2.67 -10.16 -1.23
N GLY A 416 -2.50 -9.35 -0.18
CA GLY A 416 -2.16 -7.93 -0.33
C GLY A 416 -3.26 -7.13 -1.03
N GLU A 417 -2.89 -6.09 -1.76
CA GLU A 417 -3.81 -5.21 -2.51
C GLU A 417 -4.06 -5.66 -3.96
N GLY A 418 -3.74 -6.90 -4.34
CA GLY A 418 -3.76 -7.35 -5.75
C GLY A 418 -5.08 -7.10 -6.49
N HIS A 419 -6.22 -7.44 -5.86
CA HIS A 419 -7.55 -7.12 -6.43
C HIS A 419 -7.79 -5.61 -6.53
N MET A 420 -7.29 -4.81 -5.59
CA MET A 420 -7.42 -3.35 -5.65
C MET A 420 -6.58 -2.74 -6.77
N GLU A 421 -5.43 -3.32 -7.11
CA GLU A 421 -4.63 -2.89 -8.27
C GLU A 421 -5.39 -3.05 -9.59
N VAL A 422 -6.12 -4.16 -9.76
CA VAL A 422 -7.02 -4.38 -10.91
C VAL A 422 -8.09 -3.29 -10.96
N GLY A 423 -8.77 -3.04 -9.84
CA GLY A 423 -9.78 -1.99 -9.74
C GLY A 423 -9.24 -0.59 -10.02
N LYS A 424 -8.02 -0.28 -9.56
CA LYS A 424 -7.37 1.03 -9.76
C LYS A 424 -7.04 1.29 -11.23
N LEU A 425 -6.57 0.29 -12.00
CA LEU A 425 -6.35 0.49 -13.44
C LEU A 425 -7.67 0.83 -14.15
N ILE A 426 -8.72 0.06 -13.86
CA ILE A 426 -10.03 0.28 -14.49
C ILE A 426 -10.58 1.65 -14.10
N HIS A 427 -10.50 2.03 -12.82
CA HIS A 427 -10.88 3.35 -12.34
C HIS A 427 -10.11 4.46 -13.07
N ASN A 428 -8.79 4.32 -13.20
CA ASN A 428 -7.95 5.29 -13.89
C ASN A 428 -8.37 5.53 -15.35
N VAL A 429 -8.81 4.46 -16.02
CA VAL A 429 -9.16 4.48 -17.44
C VAL A 429 -10.61 4.92 -17.66
N VAL A 430 -11.56 4.35 -16.91
CA VAL A 430 -12.99 4.62 -17.10
C VAL A 430 -13.37 6.00 -16.59
N ASP A 431 -12.80 6.43 -15.46
CA ASP A 431 -13.06 7.75 -14.88
C ASP A 431 -12.07 8.81 -15.40
N ASN A 432 -11.18 8.38 -16.31
CA ASN A 432 -10.20 9.21 -16.99
C ASN A 432 -9.36 10.03 -16.00
N THR A 433 -8.94 9.42 -14.88
CA THR A 433 -8.22 10.13 -13.80
C THR A 433 -6.72 10.19 -14.04
N MET A 434 -6.18 9.31 -14.89
CA MET A 434 -4.75 9.20 -15.20
C MET A 434 -4.54 8.90 -16.68
N THR A 435 -3.51 9.49 -17.26
CA THR A 435 -3.12 9.20 -18.65
C THR A 435 -2.44 7.84 -18.77
N MET A 436 -1.65 7.44 -17.77
CA MET A 436 -0.89 6.20 -17.74
C MET A 436 -0.87 5.60 -16.33
N THR A 437 -0.87 4.27 -16.24
CA THR A 437 -0.70 3.53 -15.00
C THR A 437 0.56 2.65 -15.06
N LEU A 438 1.52 2.94 -14.20
CA LEU A 438 2.74 2.19 -14.02
C LEU A 438 2.61 1.28 -12.80
N SER A 439 2.67 -0.03 -13.00
CA SER A 439 2.68 -0.99 -11.89
C SER A 439 4.13 -1.33 -11.52
N ILE A 440 4.63 -0.82 -10.40
CA ILE A 440 5.97 -1.12 -9.87
C ILE A 440 5.87 -2.14 -8.74
N LYS A 441 6.67 -3.19 -8.83
CA LYS A 441 6.66 -4.26 -7.83
C LYS A 441 7.94 -5.06 -7.85
N PRO A 442 8.25 -5.77 -6.78
CA PRO A 442 9.44 -6.57 -6.76
C PRO A 442 9.27 -7.90 -7.47
N PHE A 443 10.40 -8.41 -7.96
CA PHE A 443 10.47 -9.79 -8.40
C PHE A 443 9.99 -10.73 -7.27
N GLY A 444 9.12 -11.68 -7.63
CA GLY A 444 8.51 -12.60 -6.68
C GLY A 444 7.37 -12.02 -5.83
N CYS A 445 6.84 -10.83 -6.17
CA CYS A 445 5.62 -10.32 -5.53
C CYS A 445 4.40 -11.16 -5.93
N MET A 446 3.96 -12.10 -5.08
CA MET A 446 2.76 -12.90 -5.39
C MET A 446 1.49 -12.04 -5.56
N PRO A 447 1.17 -11.10 -4.64
CA PRO A 447 0.03 -10.19 -4.79
C PRO A 447 -0.01 -9.38 -6.11
N SER A 448 1.12 -8.80 -6.48
CA SER A 448 1.13 -7.80 -7.55
C SER A 448 1.60 -8.40 -8.89
N SER A 449 2.60 -9.29 -8.90
CA SER A 449 3.10 -9.90 -10.14
C SER A 449 2.23 -11.08 -10.56
N ALA A 450 1.93 -12.01 -9.65
CA ALA A 450 1.19 -13.22 -10.02
C ALA A 450 -0.32 -12.99 -10.12
N VAL A 451 -0.89 -12.22 -9.19
CA VAL A 451 -2.35 -11.98 -9.14
C VAL A 451 -2.76 -10.78 -9.98
N SER A 452 -2.30 -9.57 -9.64
CA SER A 452 -2.74 -8.35 -10.33
C SER A 452 -2.37 -8.37 -11.82
N ASP A 453 -1.08 -8.46 -12.18
CA ASP A 453 -0.66 -8.37 -13.59
C ASP A 453 -1.19 -9.45 -14.50
N GLY A 454 -1.31 -10.68 -14.00
CA GLY A 454 -1.92 -11.77 -14.75
C GLY A 454 -3.34 -11.42 -15.18
N VAL A 455 -4.10 -10.72 -14.32
CA VAL A 455 -5.42 -10.20 -14.64
C VAL A 455 -5.35 -8.93 -15.49
N GLN A 456 -4.34 -8.07 -15.30
CA GLN A 456 -4.23 -6.81 -16.06
C GLN A 456 -4.08 -7.03 -17.57
N SER A 457 -3.49 -8.14 -18.04
CA SER A 457 -3.46 -8.46 -19.47
C SER A 457 -4.88 -8.54 -20.07
N LEU A 458 -5.80 -9.20 -19.35
CA LEU A 458 -7.21 -9.25 -19.71
C LEU A 458 -7.87 -7.87 -19.66
N ILE A 459 -7.58 -7.08 -18.61
CA ILE A 459 -8.11 -5.71 -18.49
C ILE A 459 -7.66 -4.84 -19.66
N THR A 460 -6.39 -4.89 -20.07
CA THR A 460 -5.88 -4.11 -21.20
C THR A 460 -6.48 -4.52 -22.53
N GLU A 461 -6.93 -5.77 -22.69
CA GLU A 461 -7.69 -6.21 -23.87
C GLU A 461 -9.11 -5.62 -23.86
N MET A 462 -9.76 -5.59 -22.70
CA MET A 462 -11.11 -5.05 -22.54
C MET A 462 -11.16 -3.51 -22.59
N PHE A 463 -10.08 -2.86 -22.18
CA PHE A 463 -9.90 -1.41 -22.17
C PHE A 463 -8.66 -1.03 -22.98
N PRO A 464 -8.70 -1.12 -24.32
CA PRO A 464 -7.53 -0.94 -25.20
C PRO A 464 -6.94 0.49 -25.16
N GLN A 465 -7.67 1.46 -24.63
CA GLN A 465 -7.18 2.81 -24.38
C GLN A 465 -6.25 2.90 -23.15
N ALA A 466 -6.18 1.86 -22.32
CA ALA A 466 -5.37 1.84 -21.12
C ALA A 466 -3.87 1.81 -21.47
N ILE A 467 -3.13 2.83 -21.04
CA ILE A 467 -1.66 2.81 -21.08
C ILE A 467 -1.16 2.20 -19.77
N PHE A 468 -1.01 0.87 -19.76
CA PHE A 468 -0.53 0.11 -18.61
C PHE A 468 0.88 -0.43 -18.87
N LEU A 469 1.77 -0.29 -17.88
CA LEU A 469 3.11 -0.88 -17.93
C LEU A 469 3.47 -1.55 -16.60
N PRO A 470 3.70 -2.87 -16.60
CA PRO A 470 4.27 -3.55 -15.45
C PRO A 470 5.81 -3.49 -15.46
N ILE A 471 6.39 -3.04 -14.35
CA ILE A 471 7.83 -3.01 -14.07
C ILE A 471 8.12 -3.84 -12.84
N GLU A 472 8.99 -4.83 -13.02
CA GLU A 472 9.56 -5.60 -11.92
C GLU A 472 10.88 -5.01 -11.47
N THR A 473 11.00 -4.77 -10.16
CA THR A 473 12.24 -4.36 -9.49
C THR A 473 12.95 -5.64 -9.04
N ASN A 474 13.95 -6.07 -9.80
CA ASN A 474 14.80 -7.23 -9.49
C ASN A 474 16.26 -6.82 -9.16
N GLY A 475 16.56 -5.51 -9.24
CA GLY A 475 17.91 -4.98 -9.09
C GLY A 475 18.78 -5.14 -10.35
N ASP A 476 18.23 -5.66 -11.45
CA ASP A 476 18.92 -5.76 -12.74
C ASP A 476 18.63 -4.52 -13.62
N GLY A 477 19.45 -4.37 -14.67
CA GLY A 477 19.78 -3.11 -15.37
C GLY A 477 18.70 -2.03 -15.44
N ALA A 478 18.88 -0.96 -14.65
CA ALA A 478 18.04 0.23 -14.64
C ALA A 478 17.77 0.83 -16.04
N VAL A 479 18.76 0.70 -16.94
CA VAL A 479 18.66 1.15 -18.34
C VAL A 479 17.47 0.52 -19.07
N ASN A 480 17.24 -0.79 -18.88
CA ASN A 480 16.12 -1.49 -19.52
C ASN A 480 14.77 -1.03 -18.96
N VAL A 481 14.72 -0.73 -17.66
CA VAL A 481 13.53 -0.20 -17.00
C VAL A 481 13.22 1.19 -17.54
N TYR A 482 14.20 2.10 -17.55
CA TYR A 482 14.01 3.46 -18.04
C TYR A 482 13.57 3.49 -19.51
N SER A 483 14.20 2.69 -20.38
CA SER A 483 13.83 2.61 -21.79
C SER A 483 12.37 2.17 -22.01
N ARG A 484 11.92 1.13 -21.28
CA ARG A 484 10.53 0.65 -21.36
C ARG A 484 9.54 1.70 -20.86
N VAL A 485 9.87 2.40 -19.77
CA VAL A 485 9.03 3.46 -19.21
C VAL A 485 8.94 4.64 -20.18
N GLN A 486 10.06 5.08 -20.76
CA GLN A 486 10.08 6.17 -21.75
C GLN A 486 9.21 5.87 -22.97
N MET A 487 9.26 4.64 -23.49
CA MET A 487 8.43 4.23 -24.63
C MET A 487 6.93 4.40 -24.35
N GLN A 488 6.47 3.99 -23.15
CA GLN A 488 5.04 4.13 -22.78
C GLN A 488 4.70 5.57 -22.41
N LEU A 489 5.62 6.29 -21.77
CA LEU A 489 5.46 7.70 -21.46
C LEU A 489 5.33 8.56 -22.73
N PHE A 490 6.04 8.21 -23.82
CA PHE A 490 5.88 8.87 -25.11
C PHE A 490 4.44 8.75 -25.66
N LYS A 491 3.82 7.56 -25.53
CA LYS A 491 2.40 7.38 -25.87
C LYS A 491 1.49 8.20 -24.95
N ALA A 492 1.81 8.24 -23.65
CA ALA A 492 1.05 9.03 -22.69
C ALA A 492 1.11 10.53 -22.99
N LYS A 493 2.27 11.07 -23.36
CA LYS A 493 2.42 12.48 -23.79
C LYS A 493 1.51 12.80 -24.98
N GLN A 494 1.55 11.98 -26.03
CA GLN A 494 0.67 12.16 -27.19
C GLN A 494 -0.82 12.09 -26.83
N SER A 495 -1.20 11.16 -25.93
CA SER A 495 -2.57 11.04 -25.44
C SER A 495 -3.03 12.30 -24.72
N ALA A 496 -2.20 12.80 -23.79
CA ALA A 496 -2.47 14.03 -23.05
C ALA A 496 -2.55 15.27 -23.96
N GLU A 497 -1.65 15.40 -24.93
CA GLU A 497 -1.68 16.48 -25.92
C GLU A 497 -2.96 16.45 -26.75
N LYS A 498 -3.34 15.28 -27.27
CA LYS A 498 -4.58 15.10 -28.04
C LYS A 498 -5.81 15.49 -27.23
N GLU A 499 -5.87 15.10 -25.96
CA GLU A 499 -7.00 15.42 -25.08
C GLU A 499 -7.10 16.91 -24.80
N VAL A 500 -5.97 17.59 -24.51
CA VAL A 500 -5.94 19.05 -24.30
C VAL A 500 -6.38 19.77 -25.56
N MET A 501 -5.85 19.40 -26.74
CA MET A 501 -6.21 20.03 -28.00
C MET A 501 -7.71 19.88 -28.30
N ALA A 502 -8.30 18.71 -28.04
CA ALA A 502 -9.74 18.49 -28.22
C ALA A 502 -10.62 19.39 -27.34
N VAL A 503 -10.18 19.67 -26.11
CA VAL A 503 -10.87 20.60 -25.20
C VAL A 503 -10.76 22.04 -25.69
N LEU A 504 -9.58 22.46 -26.15
CA LEU A 504 -9.34 23.80 -26.68
C LEU A 504 -10.12 24.04 -27.98
N GLU A 505 -10.15 23.05 -28.88
CA GLU A 505 -10.93 23.10 -30.12
C GLU A 505 -12.43 23.24 -29.82
N LYS A 506 -12.96 22.44 -28.89
CA LYS A 506 -14.36 22.53 -28.45
C LYS A 506 -14.69 23.89 -27.82
N ALA A 507 -13.72 24.53 -27.18
CA ALA A 507 -13.85 25.86 -26.62
C ALA A 507 -13.69 26.99 -27.65
N GLY A 508 -13.17 26.70 -28.85
CA GLY A 508 -12.86 27.70 -29.88
C GLY A 508 -11.69 28.60 -29.51
N ILE A 509 -10.72 28.11 -28.73
CA ILE A 509 -9.57 28.87 -28.22
C ILE A 509 -8.27 28.26 -28.76
N SER A 510 -7.34 29.08 -29.27
CA SER A 510 -6.01 28.59 -29.67
C SER A 510 -5.12 28.27 -28.46
N LYS A 511 -4.04 27.52 -28.66
CA LYS A 511 -3.08 27.21 -27.59
C LYS A 511 -2.44 28.48 -27.01
N GLU A 512 -2.08 29.42 -27.86
CA GLU A 512 -1.48 30.71 -27.47
C GLU A 512 -2.47 31.58 -26.68
N GLN A 513 -3.73 31.60 -27.11
CA GLN A 513 -4.80 32.27 -26.38
C GLN A 513 -5.02 31.64 -25.00
N PHE A 514 -4.98 30.31 -24.90
CA PHE A 514 -5.06 29.60 -23.63
C PHE A 514 -3.91 29.96 -22.69
N GLU A 515 -2.67 29.96 -23.18
CA GLU A 515 -1.48 30.36 -22.42
C GLU A 515 -1.59 31.81 -21.92
N GLN A 516 -2.06 32.72 -22.76
CA GLN A 516 -2.28 34.13 -22.41
C GLN A 516 -3.41 34.32 -21.39
N GLN A 517 -4.52 33.59 -21.52
CA GLN A 517 -5.62 33.64 -20.56
C GLN A 517 -5.19 33.04 -19.21
N LEU A 518 -4.47 31.93 -19.22
CA LEU A 518 -4.00 31.24 -18.02
C LEU A 518 -3.00 32.10 -17.24
N SER A 519 -2.04 32.73 -17.92
CA SER A 519 -1.04 33.60 -17.28
C SER A 519 -1.67 34.81 -16.57
N ASN A 520 -2.80 35.33 -17.07
CA ASN A 520 -3.56 36.42 -16.44
C ASN A 520 -4.59 35.94 -15.41
N SER A 521 -4.76 34.64 -15.26
CA SER A 521 -5.78 34.06 -14.38
C SER A 521 -5.27 33.86 -12.95
N ASN A 522 -6.20 33.85 -11.99
CA ASN A 522 -5.92 33.48 -10.60
C ASN A 522 -5.81 31.96 -10.38
N ILE A 523 -5.98 31.15 -11.43
CA ILE A 523 -5.91 29.69 -11.35
C ILE A 523 -4.51 29.14 -11.66
N ASN A 524 -3.63 29.94 -12.28
CA ASN A 524 -2.22 29.61 -12.47
C ASN A 524 -1.40 29.82 -11.18
N THR A 525 -1.80 29.16 -10.11
CA THR A 525 -1.14 29.23 -8.79
C THR A 525 -0.87 27.81 -8.28
N PRO A 526 0.21 27.57 -7.51
CA PRO A 526 0.62 26.22 -7.10
C PRO A 526 -0.47 25.48 -6.32
N LEU A 527 -1.22 26.19 -5.47
CA LEU A 527 -2.24 25.60 -4.59
C LEU A 527 -3.66 25.54 -5.19
N HIS A 528 -3.86 26.09 -6.39
CA HIS A 528 -5.15 25.94 -7.08
C HIS A 528 -5.25 24.57 -7.74
N ARG A 529 -6.40 23.91 -7.63
CA ARG A 529 -6.70 22.68 -8.35
C ARG A 529 -8.01 22.87 -9.11
N SER A 530 -7.93 22.71 -10.43
CA SER A 530 -9.10 22.74 -11.28
C SER A 530 -9.95 21.48 -11.10
N PRO A 531 -11.26 21.57 -11.36
CA PRO A 531 -12.15 20.43 -11.24
C PRO A 531 -11.79 19.34 -12.25
N HIS A 532 -11.91 18.08 -11.85
CA HIS A 532 -11.66 16.93 -12.72
C HIS A 532 -12.51 17.01 -13.99
N ALA A 533 -11.85 17.00 -15.14
CA ALA A 533 -12.44 16.98 -16.47
C ALA A 533 -11.76 15.96 -17.39
N GLY A 534 -10.53 15.53 -17.09
CA GLY A 534 -9.86 14.51 -17.89
C GLY A 534 -8.53 14.00 -17.32
N SER A 535 -7.74 13.34 -18.18
CA SER A 535 -6.63 12.48 -17.73
C SER A 535 -5.42 13.24 -17.19
N CYS A 536 -5.28 14.52 -17.53
CA CYS A 536 -4.14 15.34 -17.13
C CYS A 536 -4.58 16.70 -16.55
N SER A 537 -3.71 17.33 -15.76
CA SER A 537 -4.06 18.57 -15.04
C SER A 537 -4.34 19.75 -15.97
N VAL A 538 -3.76 19.77 -17.18
CA VAL A 538 -4.01 20.84 -18.15
C VAL A 538 -5.41 20.73 -18.75
N VAL A 539 -5.96 19.52 -18.91
CA VAL A 539 -7.35 19.32 -19.33
C VAL A 539 -8.33 19.93 -18.31
N ASP A 540 -8.08 19.71 -17.02
CA ASP A 540 -8.87 20.30 -15.93
C ASP A 540 -8.82 21.85 -16.00
N VAL A 541 -7.63 22.41 -16.17
CA VAL A 541 -7.39 23.86 -16.25
C VAL A 541 -8.05 24.48 -17.49
N ALA A 542 -7.87 23.87 -18.67
CA ALA A 542 -8.49 24.30 -19.92
C ALA A 542 -10.02 24.24 -19.84
N SER A 543 -10.58 23.21 -19.22
CA SER A 543 -12.02 23.08 -18.97
C SER A 543 -12.55 24.16 -18.01
N GLU A 544 -11.79 24.50 -16.96
CA GLU A 544 -12.17 25.57 -16.02
C GLU A 544 -12.11 26.97 -16.66
N LEU A 545 -11.12 27.25 -17.52
CA LEU A 545 -11.03 28.52 -18.23
C LEU A 545 -12.10 28.68 -19.31
N SER A 546 -12.37 27.63 -20.07
CA SER A 546 -13.39 27.64 -21.13
C SER A 546 -14.82 27.71 -20.57
N SER A 547 -15.05 27.15 -19.37
CA SER A 547 -16.33 27.28 -18.68
C SER A 547 -16.48 28.66 -18.05
N ASN A 548 -16.86 29.64 -18.88
CA ASN A 548 -17.13 31.04 -18.53
C ASN A 548 -18.31 31.17 -17.55
N THR A 549 -18.12 30.68 -16.32
CA THR A 549 -19.16 30.46 -15.33
C THR A 549 -18.93 31.41 -14.16
N GLY A 550 -19.85 32.37 -14.01
CA GLY A 550 -19.84 33.34 -12.92
C GLY A 550 -19.78 32.69 -11.53
N LEU A 551 -19.46 33.49 -10.51
CA LEU A 551 -19.24 33.05 -9.12
C LEU A 551 -20.39 32.16 -8.57
N LEU A 552 -21.64 32.48 -8.94
CA LEU A 552 -22.86 31.74 -8.57
C LEU A 552 -22.93 30.33 -9.19
N THR A 553 -22.53 30.19 -10.45
CA THR A 553 -22.47 28.90 -11.15
C THR A 553 -21.33 28.04 -10.62
N ARG A 554 -20.20 28.66 -10.23
CA ARG A 554 -19.11 27.97 -9.52
C ARG A 554 -19.56 27.44 -8.16
N LEU A 555 -20.32 28.22 -7.39
CA LEU A 555 -20.90 27.79 -6.11
C LEU A 555 -21.91 26.65 -6.28
N ARG A 556 -22.80 26.76 -7.29
CA ARG A 556 -23.79 25.73 -7.64
C ARG A 556 -23.13 24.43 -8.09
N ASN A 557 -22.09 24.50 -8.91
CA ASN A 557 -21.31 23.33 -9.34
C ASN A 557 -20.57 22.69 -8.17
N ARG A 558 -20.08 23.49 -7.20
CA ARG A 558 -19.45 22.98 -5.98
C ARG A 558 -20.42 22.21 -5.08
N LEU A 559 -21.67 22.64 -4.98
CA LEU A 559 -22.75 21.95 -4.27
C LEU A 559 -23.24 20.70 -5.02
N ARG A 560 -23.23 20.72 -6.36
CA ARG A 560 -23.65 19.58 -7.20
C ARG A 560 -22.62 18.43 -7.21
N ARG A 561 -21.36 18.68 -6.83
CA ARG A 561 -20.26 17.69 -6.84
C ARG A 561 -20.44 16.53 -5.86
N THR A 562 -20.98 16.75 -4.67
CA THR A 562 -21.23 15.65 -3.73
C THR A 562 -22.29 14.69 -4.26
N LEU A 563 -23.35 15.21 -4.88
CA LEU A 563 -24.35 14.41 -5.59
C LEU A 563 -23.83 13.82 -6.92
N SER A 564 -22.84 14.43 -7.57
CA SER A 564 -22.27 13.92 -8.82
C SER A 564 -21.29 12.77 -8.61
N THR A 565 -20.70 12.62 -7.42
CA THR A 565 -19.70 11.58 -7.16
C THR A 565 -20.35 10.20 -7.16
N GLU A 566 -21.49 10.03 -6.45
CA GLU A 566 -22.26 8.77 -6.49
C GLU A 566 -22.79 8.46 -7.90
N ASN A 567 -23.22 9.48 -8.65
CA ASN A 567 -23.68 9.29 -10.02
C ASN A 567 -22.55 8.88 -10.97
N ALA A 568 -21.36 9.47 -10.81
CA ALA A 568 -20.17 9.07 -11.55
C ALA A 568 -19.81 7.61 -11.25
N GLN A 569 -19.72 7.23 -9.96
CA GLN A 569 -19.45 5.85 -9.55
C GLN A 569 -20.45 4.85 -10.15
N LYS A 570 -21.76 5.17 -10.16
CA LYS A 570 -22.78 4.33 -10.81
C LYS A 570 -22.57 4.22 -12.32
N GLN A 571 -22.17 5.30 -12.98
CA GLN A 571 -21.86 5.29 -14.41
C GLN A 571 -20.66 4.39 -14.70
N THR A 572 -19.58 4.50 -13.91
CA THR A 572 -18.39 3.65 -13.98
C THR A 572 -18.76 2.17 -13.87
N LEU A 573 -19.54 1.82 -12.85
CA LEU A 573 -20.02 0.44 -12.65
C LEU A 573 -20.90 -0.04 -13.82
N GLY A 574 -21.72 0.83 -14.40
CA GLY A 574 -22.50 0.53 -15.59
C GLY A 574 -21.62 0.21 -16.81
N ILE A 575 -20.58 1.00 -17.05
CA ILE A 575 -19.60 0.76 -18.12
C ILE A 575 -18.88 -0.57 -17.89
N VAL A 576 -18.38 -0.80 -16.68
CA VAL A 576 -17.69 -2.03 -16.28
C VAL A 576 -18.57 -3.26 -16.48
N ALA A 577 -19.83 -3.20 -16.03
CA ALA A 577 -20.79 -4.30 -16.20
C ALA A 577 -21.09 -4.58 -17.68
N ASN A 578 -21.21 -3.54 -18.51
CA ASN A 578 -21.44 -3.69 -19.94
C ASN A 578 -20.24 -4.31 -20.66
N VAL A 579 -19.02 -3.87 -20.35
CA VAL A 579 -17.79 -4.43 -20.91
C VAL A 579 -17.63 -5.90 -20.49
N SER A 580 -17.79 -6.21 -19.20
CA SER A 580 -17.74 -7.58 -18.69
C SER A 580 -18.77 -8.49 -19.37
N ARG A 581 -20.01 -8.03 -19.53
CA ARG A 581 -21.07 -8.79 -20.22
C ARG A 581 -20.77 -9.00 -21.71
N SER A 582 -20.29 -7.96 -22.38
CA SER A 582 -19.89 -8.03 -23.79
C SER A 582 -18.77 -9.04 -24.01
N TYR A 583 -17.75 -9.01 -23.15
CA TYR A 583 -16.64 -9.96 -23.20
C TYR A 583 -17.11 -11.40 -22.96
N LYS A 584 -17.92 -11.64 -21.91
CA LYS A 584 -18.50 -12.96 -21.62
C LYS A 584 -19.34 -13.49 -22.78
N ASN A 585 -20.10 -12.63 -23.44
CA ASN A 585 -20.92 -13.02 -24.61
C ASN A 585 -20.07 -13.39 -25.82
N ARG A 586 -18.95 -12.69 -26.08
CA ARG A 586 -18.03 -13.01 -27.19
C ARG A 586 -17.30 -14.34 -26.99
N HIS A 587 -17.05 -14.72 -25.73
CA HIS A 587 -16.32 -15.94 -25.36
C HIS A 587 -17.23 -17.06 -24.84
N LYS A 588 -18.55 -16.93 -25.09
CA LYS A 588 -19.60 -17.88 -24.72
C LYS A 588 -19.51 -19.11 -25.62
N GLY A 589 -18.51 -19.96 -25.35
CA GLY A 589 -18.14 -21.13 -26.15
C GLY A 589 -16.67 -21.54 -26.00
N GLN A 590 -15.81 -20.65 -25.48
CA GLN A 590 -14.39 -20.96 -25.17
C GLN A 590 -14.15 -21.16 -23.66
N THR A 591 -15.16 -20.92 -22.82
CA THR A 591 -15.04 -20.78 -21.36
C THR A 591 -15.60 -21.94 -20.55
N GLU A 592 -16.04 -23.05 -21.16
CA GLU A 592 -16.49 -24.23 -20.39
C GLU A 592 -15.34 -24.98 -19.70
N ASP A 593 -14.08 -24.77 -20.12
CA ASP A 593 -12.91 -25.45 -19.55
C ASP A 593 -12.15 -24.66 -18.47
N VAL A 594 -12.61 -23.47 -18.07
CA VAL A 594 -11.93 -22.65 -17.06
C VAL A 594 -12.62 -22.79 -15.70
N VAL A 595 -12.09 -23.72 -14.90
CA VAL A 595 -12.29 -23.92 -13.44
C VAL A 595 -13.66 -23.41 -12.93
N LYS A 596 -14.68 -24.27 -13.01
CA LYS A 596 -15.83 -24.18 -12.10
C LYS A 596 -15.29 -24.29 -10.67
N ILE A 597 -15.13 -23.15 -9.98
CA ILE A 597 -15.05 -23.15 -8.53
C ILE A 597 -16.36 -23.79 -8.08
N VAL A 598 -16.24 -25.02 -7.56
CA VAL A 598 -17.34 -25.83 -7.10
C VAL A 598 -18.19 -24.97 -6.16
N SER A 599 -19.44 -24.72 -6.53
CA SER A 599 -20.40 -24.14 -5.60
C SER A 599 -20.54 -25.14 -4.44
N PRO A 600 -20.37 -24.72 -3.18
CA PRO A 600 -20.52 -25.63 -2.06
C PRO A 600 -21.94 -26.19 -2.09
N VAL A 601 -22.02 -27.53 -2.11
CA VAL A 601 -23.26 -28.31 -2.00
C VAL A 601 -23.90 -28.09 -0.64
#